data_AF-A0A810Q899-F1
#
_entry.id   AF-A0A810Q899-F1
#
_cell.length_a   1.000
_cell.length_b   1.000
_cell.length_c   1.000
_cell.angle_alpha   90.00
_cell.angle_beta   90.00
_cell.angle_gamma   90.00
#
_symmetry.space_group_name_H-M   'P 1'
#
loop_
_entity.id
_entity.type
_entity.pdbx_description
1 polymer ?
#
loop_
_entity_poly.entity_id
_entity_poly.type
_entity_poly.pdbx_seq_one_letter_code
_entity_poly.pdbx_strand_id
1 'polypeptide(L)'
;MKATGIVRRIDDLGRVVIPKEIRRTMRIREGDPLEIYTTRDGEVIFKKYSLIGGLEDFAAQFCDTLSRNTDFTAAVTDRDGIVAVAGAGKRELLGKNLSPQLEQIMEQRSIYQYRSGQERLPVSESTGQYAAAVAAPILCGGDVLGLVLFVSAEDRLPGEGEYKLAQAVAGFLGKHMET
;
A
#
# COMPACT_ATOMS: atom_id res chain seq x y z
N MET A 1 3.51 26.79 -3.56
CA MET A 1 4.20 26.17 -2.41
C MET A 1 3.79 26.89 -1.14
N LYS A 2 3.65 26.20 0.00
CA LYS A 2 3.32 26.81 1.28
C LYS A 2 4.56 26.73 2.18
N ALA A 3 5.10 27.87 2.58
CA ALA A 3 6.28 27.90 3.45
C ALA A 3 5.90 27.39 4.85
N THR A 4 6.59 26.37 5.34
CA THR A 4 6.42 25.86 6.71
C THR A 4 7.15 26.72 7.75
N GLY A 5 8.08 27.58 7.32
CA GLY A 5 8.91 28.42 8.19
C GLY A 5 9.94 27.65 9.01
N ILE A 6 10.08 26.33 8.79
CA ILE A 6 10.97 25.48 9.58
C ILE A 6 12.38 25.50 8.98
N VAL A 7 13.37 25.92 9.77
CA VAL A 7 14.79 25.91 9.39
C VAL A 7 15.53 24.78 10.10
N ARG A 8 16.34 24.03 9.35
CA ARG A 8 17.21 22.97 9.87
C ARG A 8 18.61 23.13 9.29
N ARG A 9 19.61 22.85 10.11
CA ARG A 9 21.01 22.82 9.67
C ARG A 9 21.31 21.45 9.07
N ILE A 10 22.17 21.45 8.07
CA ILE A 10 22.81 20.25 7.55
C ILE A 10 23.89 19.82 8.55
N ASP A 11 24.09 18.51 8.69
CA ASP A 11 25.24 18.00 9.44
C ASP A 11 26.49 17.91 8.57
N ASP A 12 27.57 17.39 9.15
CA ASP A 12 28.88 17.21 8.52
C ASP A 12 28.88 16.19 7.38
N LEU A 13 27.88 15.33 7.29
CA LEU A 13 27.72 14.31 6.25
C LEU A 13 26.72 14.69 5.17
N GLY A 14 26.13 15.89 5.23
CA GLY A 14 25.15 16.34 4.25
C GLY A 14 23.71 15.91 4.54
N ARG A 15 23.41 15.38 5.74
CA ARG A 15 22.07 14.93 6.10
C ARG A 15 21.23 16.10 6.64
N VAL A 16 19.95 16.10 6.31
CA VAL A 16 18.96 17.05 6.84
C VAL A 16 17.85 16.29 7.58
N VAL A 17 17.51 16.75 8.77
CA VAL A 17 16.45 16.13 9.58
C VAL A 17 15.09 16.63 9.11
N ILE A 18 14.23 15.71 8.66
CA ILE A 18 12.81 16.01 8.38
C ILE A 18 12.05 16.10 9.72
N PRO A 19 11.46 17.28 10.05
CA PRO A 19 10.70 17.47 11.29
C PRO A 19 9.60 16.43 11.47
N LYS A 20 9.36 16.00 12.72
CA LYS A 20 8.36 14.97 13.07
C LYS A 20 6.95 15.31 12.57
N GLU A 21 6.60 16.60 12.56
CA GLU A 21 5.32 17.08 12.05
C GLU A 21 5.14 16.77 10.57
N ILE A 22 6.12 17.14 9.74
CA ILE A 22 6.12 16.84 8.30
C ILE A 22 6.08 15.33 8.08
N ARG A 23 6.89 14.55 8.82
CA ARG A 23 6.88 13.08 8.74
C ARG A 23 5.51 12.49 9.04
N ARG A 24 4.83 12.98 10.09
CA ARG A 24 3.47 12.51 10.45
C ARG A 24 2.46 12.84 9.36
N THR A 25 2.43 14.09 8.90
CA THR A 25 1.47 14.54 7.89
C THR A 25 1.66 13.81 6.56
N MET A 26 2.91 13.59 6.16
CA MET A 26 3.26 12.90 4.90
C MET A 26 3.35 11.37 5.05
N ARG A 27 3.07 10.82 6.24
CA ARG A 27 3.22 9.37 6.54
C ARG A 27 4.60 8.82 6.14
N ILE A 28 5.67 9.55 6.47
CA ILE A 28 7.06 9.13 6.24
C ILE A 28 7.56 8.41 7.49
N ARG A 29 7.78 7.11 7.34
CA ARG A 29 8.27 6.19 8.38
C ARG A 29 9.80 6.06 8.29
N GLU A 30 10.40 5.51 9.33
CA GLU A 30 11.82 5.18 9.29
C GLU A 30 12.06 4.11 8.22
N GLY A 31 13.11 4.30 7.40
CA GLY A 31 13.40 3.43 6.26
C GLY A 31 12.61 3.74 4.98
N ASP A 32 11.60 4.63 5.01
CA ASP A 32 10.86 4.99 3.78
C ASP A 32 11.80 5.64 2.76
N PRO A 33 11.80 5.18 1.50
CA PRO A 33 12.61 5.79 0.46
C PRO A 33 12.01 7.13 0.02
N LEU A 34 12.89 8.12 -0.16
CA LEU A 34 12.53 9.44 -0.68
C LEU A 34 13.35 9.72 -1.93
N GLU A 35 12.67 10.20 -2.97
CA GLU A 35 13.29 10.64 -4.20
C GLU A 35 13.65 12.13 -4.10
N ILE A 36 14.85 12.47 -4.56
CA ILE A 36 15.39 13.84 -4.48
C ILE A 36 15.45 14.42 -5.89
N TYR A 37 14.77 15.54 -6.06
CA TYR A 37 14.79 16.33 -7.29
C TYR A 37 15.43 17.69 -7.03
N THR A 38 16.06 18.24 -8.06
CA THR A 38 16.56 19.62 -8.05
C THR A 38 15.85 20.44 -9.12
N THR A 39 15.47 21.67 -8.77
CA THR A 39 14.91 22.62 -9.74
C THR A 39 16.03 23.50 -10.32
N ARG A 40 15.72 24.19 -11.43
CA ARG A 40 16.67 25.14 -12.06
C ARG A 40 17.05 26.30 -11.13
N ASP A 41 16.16 26.63 -10.19
CA ASP A 41 16.35 27.71 -9.22
C ASP A 41 17.12 27.25 -7.97
N GLY A 42 17.62 26.01 -7.96
CA GLY A 42 18.43 25.44 -6.88
C GLY A 42 17.62 24.91 -5.70
N GLU A 43 16.31 24.74 -5.84
CA GLU A 43 15.48 24.13 -4.81
C GLU A 43 15.68 22.61 -4.78
N VAL A 44 15.66 22.03 -3.58
CA VAL A 44 15.68 20.58 -3.37
C VAL A 44 14.28 20.13 -2.99
N ILE A 45 13.70 19.23 -3.79
CA ILE A 45 12.36 18.70 -3.59
C ILE A 45 12.47 17.23 -3.19
N PHE A 46 11.86 16.88 -2.06
CA PHE A 46 11.72 15.49 -1.61
C PHE A 46 10.32 15.00 -1.95
N LYS A 47 10.24 13.86 -2.64
CA LYS A 47 8.97 13.15 -2.93
C LYS A 47 9.04 11.75 -2.35
N LYS A 48 7.91 11.21 -1.85
CA LYS A 48 7.85 9.80 -1.46
C LYS A 48 8.12 8.95 -2.70
N TYR A 49 9.10 8.06 -2.58
CA TYR A 49 9.39 7.10 -3.62
C TYR A 49 8.45 5.91 -3.43
N SER A 50 7.53 5.71 -4.36
CA SER A 50 6.71 4.50 -4.40
C SER A 50 7.29 3.58 -5.45
N LEU A 51 7.90 2.47 -5.03
CA LEU A 51 8.35 1.39 -5.92
C LEU A 51 7.18 0.83 -6.75
N ILE A 52 5.96 0.92 -6.21
CA ILE A 52 4.73 0.50 -6.88
C ILE A 52 4.22 1.57 -7.88
N GLY A 53 4.66 2.82 -7.79
CA GLY A 53 4.21 3.94 -8.65
C GLY A 53 4.58 3.83 -10.14
N GLY A 54 5.34 2.80 -10.54
CA GLY A 54 5.56 2.42 -11.94
C GLY A 54 4.94 1.07 -12.34
N LEU A 55 4.30 0.37 -11.39
CA LEU A 55 3.67 -0.94 -11.54
C LEU A 55 2.15 -0.85 -11.67
N GLU A 56 1.54 0.34 -11.71
CA GLU A 56 0.08 0.51 -11.71
C GLU A 56 -0.61 -0.31 -12.80
N ASP A 57 -0.07 -0.29 -14.02
CA ASP A 57 -0.60 -1.08 -15.15
C ASP A 57 -0.50 -2.58 -14.89
N PHE A 58 0.58 -3.02 -14.26
CA PHE A 58 0.82 -4.43 -13.96
C PHE A 58 -0.02 -4.92 -12.78
N ALA A 59 -0.12 -4.10 -11.74
CA ALA A 59 -1.01 -4.29 -10.60
C ALA A 59 -2.47 -4.36 -11.06
N ALA A 60 -2.88 -3.49 -12.00
CA ALA A 60 -4.20 -3.52 -12.60
C ALA A 60 -4.47 -4.84 -13.37
N GLN A 61 -3.50 -5.32 -14.15
CA GLN A 61 -3.61 -6.62 -14.84
C GLN A 61 -3.76 -7.79 -13.87
N PHE A 62 -3.01 -7.79 -12.76
CA PHE A 62 -3.19 -8.78 -11.71
C PHE A 62 -4.56 -8.67 -11.06
N CYS A 63 -5.01 -7.46 -10.68
CA CYS A 63 -6.34 -7.26 -10.13
C CYS A 63 -7.42 -7.80 -11.07
N ASP A 64 -7.36 -7.46 -12.36
CA ASP A 64 -8.33 -7.94 -13.36
C ASP A 64 -8.34 -9.46 -13.45
N THR A 65 -7.17 -10.09 -13.42
CA THR A 65 -7.05 -11.55 -13.47
C THR A 65 -7.63 -12.20 -12.20
N LEU A 66 -7.24 -11.71 -11.03
CA LEU A 66 -7.70 -12.23 -9.74
C LEU A 66 -9.21 -12.05 -9.57
N SER A 67 -9.76 -10.90 -9.93
CA SER A 67 -11.19 -10.62 -9.81
C SER A 67 -12.06 -11.37 -10.84
N ARG A 68 -11.51 -11.76 -11.99
CA ARG A 68 -12.24 -12.61 -12.96
C ARG A 68 -12.28 -14.09 -12.59
N ASN A 69 -11.28 -14.55 -11.84
CA ASN A 69 -11.14 -15.96 -11.45
C ASN A 69 -11.66 -16.24 -10.03
N THR A 70 -12.14 -15.22 -9.33
CA THR A 70 -12.70 -15.31 -7.99
C THR A 70 -13.95 -14.44 -7.91
N ASP A 71 -14.82 -14.66 -6.94
CA ASP A 71 -15.98 -13.79 -6.73
C ASP A 71 -15.66 -12.59 -5.82
N PHE A 72 -14.38 -12.21 -5.73
CA PHE A 72 -13.92 -11.10 -4.89
C PHE A 72 -13.48 -9.91 -5.75
N THR A 73 -13.55 -8.74 -5.13
CA THR A 73 -12.85 -7.56 -5.66
C THR A 73 -11.36 -7.74 -5.35
N ALA A 74 -10.49 -7.60 -6.35
CA ALA A 74 -9.06 -7.68 -6.15
C ALA A 74 -8.47 -6.26 -6.12
N ALA A 75 -7.56 -6.01 -5.20
CA ALA A 75 -6.87 -4.72 -5.10
C ALA A 75 -5.39 -4.91 -4.79
N VAL A 76 -4.57 -3.99 -5.28
CA VAL A 76 -3.17 -3.84 -4.88
C VAL A 76 -3.01 -2.48 -4.24
N THR A 77 -2.17 -2.43 -3.22
CA THR A 77 -1.94 -1.23 -2.41
C THR A 77 -0.44 -0.99 -2.30
N ASP A 78 -0.07 0.26 -2.07
CA ASP A 78 1.24 0.58 -1.49
C ASP A 78 1.13 0.70 0.04
N ARG A 79 2.11 1.35 0.69
CA ARG A 79 2.08 1.57 2.15
C ARG A 79 0.99 2.51 2.65
N ASP A 80 0.38 3.30 1.77
CA ASP A 80 -0.53 4.38 2.15
C ASP A 80 -1.93 4.21 1.59
N GLY A 81 -2.06 3.71 0.35
CA GLY A 81 -3.34 3.67 -0.33
C GLY A 81 -3.46 2.62 -1.43
N ILE A 82 -4.66 2.55 -1.98
CA ILE A 82 -5.03 1.57 -3.00
C ILE A 82 -4.62 2.09 -4.38
N VAL A 83 -3.69 1.39 -5.03
CA VAL A 83 -3.10 1.81 -6.32
C VAL A 83 -3.81 1.17 -7.52
N ALA A 84 -4.38 -0.02 -7.36
CA ALA A 84 -5.09 -0.72 -8.42
C ALA A 84 -6.25 -1.53 -7.85
N VAL A 85 -7.36 -1.57 -8.59
CA VAL A 85 -8.58 -2.31 -8.20
C VAL A 85 -9.27 -2.85 -9.44
N ALA A 86 -9.79 -4.08 -9.32
CA ALA A 86 -10.72 -4.69 -10.25
C ALA A 86 -11.85 -5.42 -9.50
N GLY A 87 -13.03 -5.42 -10.09
CA GLY A 87 -14.25 -5.95 -9.46
C GLY A 87 -15.18 -4.85 -8.94
N ALA A 88 -16.11 -5.23 -8.07
CA ALA A 88 -17.10 -4.32 -7.50
C ALA A 88 -16.44 -3.27 -6.59
N GLY A 89 -17.00 -2.06 -6.50
CA GLY A 89 -16.46 -1.02 -5.61
C GLY A 89 -15.17 -0.35 -6.09
N LYS A 90 -14.76 -0.54 -7.36
CA LYS A 90 -13.55 0.07 -7.93
C LYS A 90 -13.49 1.59 -7.75
N ARG A 91 -14.59 2.30 -7.99
CA ARG A 91 -14.63 3.79 -7.94
C ARG A 91 -14.55 4.29 -6.50
N GLU A 92 -15.01 3.48 -5.57
CA GLU A 92 -15.08 3.74 -4.15
C GLU A 92 -13.71 3.49 -3.48
N LEU A 93 -12.99 2.46 -3.93
CA LEU A 93 -11.73 2.00 -3.34
C LEU A 93 -10.49 2.67 -3.94
N LEU A 94 -10.43 2.87 -5.26
CA LEU A 94 -9.21 3.35 -5.92
C LEU A 94 -8.76 4.71 -5.34
N GLY A 95 -7.49 4.82 -4.98
CA GLY A 95 -6.89 6.02 -4.40
C GLY A 95 -7.29 6.31 -2.94
N LYS A 96 -8.02 5.42 -2.27
CA LYS A 96 -8.31 5.57 -0.84
C LYS A 96 -7.12 5.17 0.02
N ASN A 97 -6.97 5.88 1.14
CA ASN A 97 -5.99 5.53 2.15
C ASN A 97 -6.38 4.25 2.88
N LEU A 98 -5.39 3.46 3.27
CA LEU A 98 -5.58 2.23 4.02
C LEU A 98 -6.08 2.50 5.45
N SER A 99 -6.82 1.54 5.99
CA SER A 99 -7.17 1.51 7.40
C SER A 99 -5.95 1.22 8.27
N PRO A 100 -5.94 1.70 9.53
CA PRO A 100 -4.85 1.38 10.48
C PRO A 100 -4.65 -0.13 10.67
N GLN A 101 -5.71 -0.93 10.56
CA GLN A 101 -5.66 -2.39 10.68
C GLN A 101 -4.88 -3.03 9.53
N LEU A 102 -5.04 -2.55 8.29
CA LEU A 102 -4.22 -3.03 7.17
C LEU A 102 -2.76 -2.60 7.30
N GLU A 103 -2.50 -1.41 7.86
CA GLU A 103 -1.12 -1.00 8.19
C GLU A 103 -0.47 -1.97 9.20
N GLN A 104 -1.22 -2.43 10.21
CA GLN A 104 -0.75 -3.44 11.16
C GLN A 104 -0.49 -4.80 10.50
N ILE A 105 -1.30 -5.23 9.53
CA ILE A 105 -1.05 -6.46 8.77
C ILE A 105 0.28 -6.37 8.02
N MET A 106 0.58 -5.22 7.40
CA MET A 106 1.88 -4.98 6.76
C MET A 106 3.04 -5.10 7.78
N GLU A 107 2.91 -4.49 8.95
CA GLU A 107 3.93 -4.56 10.02
C GLU A 107 4.16 -5.98 10.52
N GLN A 108 3.10 -6.77 10.65
CA GLN A 108 3.17 -8.18 11.08
C GLN A 108 3.74 -9.11 10.02
N ARG A 109 3.80 -8.69 8.75
CA ARG A 109 4.33 -9.48 7.62
C ARG A 109 3.69 -10.86 7.47
N SER A 110 2.45 -11.02 7.93
CA SER A 110 1.70 -12.27 7.88
C SER A 110 0.47 -12.10 6.98
N ILE A 111 0.08 -13.17 6.30
CA ILE A 111 -1.12 -13.13 5.45
C ILE A 111 -2.34 -13.22 6.36
N TYR A 112 -3.19 -12.22 6.25
CA TYR A 112 -4.50 -12.23 6.89
C TYR A 112 -5.52 -12.94 5.99
N GLN A 113 -6.36 -13.76 6.61
CA GLN A 113 -7.51 -14.39 5.98
C GLN A 113 -8.70 -14.27 6.93
N TYR A 114 -9.79 -13.68 6.46
CA TYR A 114 -11.02 -13.53 7.21
C TYR A 114 -11.64 -14.90 7.51
N ARG A 115 -12.09 -15.09 8.75
CA ARG A 115 -12.72 -16.32 9.23
C ARG A 115 -14.10 -16.04 9.80
N SER A 116 -14.97 -17.05 9.77
CA SER A 116 -16.30 -16.97 10.36
C SER A 116 -16.23 -16.59 11.85
N GLY A 117 -17.05 -15.62 12.25
CA GLY A 117 -17.11 -15.13 13.63
C GLY A 117 -16.03 -14.11 14.01
N GLN A 118 -15.16 -13.70 13.08
CA GLN A 118 -14.24 -12.58 13.28
C GLN A 118 -14.92 -11.26 12.91
N GLU A 119 -14.44 -10.15 13.48
CA GLU A 119 -14.82 -8.82 12.99
C GLU A 119 -14.19 -8.58 11.61
N ARG A 120 -14.98 -7.99 10.70
CA ARG A 120 -14.50 -7.68 9.34
C ARG A 120 -13.46 -6.58 9.39
N LEU A 121 -12.32 -6.80 8.73
CA LEU A 121 -11.21 -5.85 8.67
C LEU A 121 -11.46 -4.81 7.57
N PRO A 122 -11.80 -3.54 7.89
CA PRO A 122 -12.14 -2.54 6.87
C PRO A 122 -10.92 -2.20 6.00
N VAL A 123 -11.11 -2.00 4.70
CA VAL A 123 -9.99 -1.63 3.81
C VAL A 123 -9.58 -0.16 3.98
N SER A 124 -10.56 0.72 4.17
CA SER A 124 -10.37 2.16 4.42
C SER A 124 -11.42 2.65 5.41
N GLU A 125 -11.06 3.59 6.28
CA GLU A 125 -12.02 4.26 7.18
C GLU A 125 -13.13 4.99 6.40
N SER A 126 -12.83 5.45 5.19
CA SER A 126 -13.80 6.17 4.35
C SER A 126 -14.75 5.27 3.56
N THR A 127 -14.51 3.96 3.54
CA THR A 127 -15.29 2.98 2.76
C THR A 127 -15.62 1.75 3.61
N GLY A 128 -16.24 1.98 4.78
CA GLY A 128 -16.43 0.97 5.82
C GLY A 128 -17.21 -0.30 5.42
N GLN A 129 -17.96 -0.29 4.31
CA GLN A 129 -18.64 -1.49 3.81
C GLN A 129 -17.70 -2.51 3.19
N TYR A 130 -16.53 -2.07 2.69
CA TYR A 130 -15.54 -2.94 2.06
C TYR A 130 -14.52 -3.40 3.07
N ALA A 131 -14.42 -4.72 3.22
CA ALA A 131 -13.49 -5.36 4.13
C ALA A 131 -12.56 -6.32 3.39
N ALA A 132 -11.34 -6.45 3.89
CA ALA A 132 -10.40 -7.45 3.42
C ALA A 132 -10.92 -8.84 3.78
N ALA A 133 -11.06 -9.68 2.77
CA ALA A 133 -11.20 -11.13 2.91
C ALA A 133 -9.81 -11.76 3.02
N VAL A 134 -8.87 -11.36 2.17
CA VAL A 134 -7.46 -11.75 2.26
C VAL A 134 -6.60 -10.50 2.15
N ALA A 135 -5.52 -10.42 2.93
CA ALA A 135 -4.49 -9.41 2.77
C ALA A 135 -3.12 -10.06 2.84
N ALA A 136 -2.40 -10.07 1.72
CA ALA A 136 -1.07 -10.65 1.59
C ALA A 136 -0.02 -9.55 1.43
N PRO A 137 0.92 -9.39 2.39
CA PRO A 137 2.00 -8.42 2.28
C PRO A 137 2.94 -8.67 1.11
N ILE A 138 3.23 -7.62 0.36
CA ILE A 138 4.24 -7.60 -0.72
C ILE A 138 5.59 -7.30 -0.06
N LEU A 139 6.45 -8.31 0.04
CA LEU A 139 7.76 -8.21 0.70
C LEU A 139 8.88 -8.11 -0.35
N CYS A 140 9.81 -7.18 -0.18
CA CYS A 140 10.92 -6.94 -1.10
C CYS A 140 12.17 -6.52 -0.31
N GLY A 141 13.28 -7.26 -0.40
CA GLY A 141 14.55 -6.85 0.20
C GLY A 141 14.53 -6.60 1.72
N GLY A 142 13.59 -7.24 2.45
CA GLY A 142 13.38 -7.01 3.88
C GLY A 142 12.40 -5.88 4.22
N ASP A 143 11.89 -5.16 3.23
CA ASP A 143 10.83 -4.17 3.34
C ASP A 143 9.45 -4.71 2.94
N VAL A 144 8.42 -3.95 3.33
CA VAL A 144 7.03 -4.19 2.95
C VAL A 144 6.59 -3.08 2.02
N LEU A 145 6.23 -3.40 0.78
CA LEU A 145 5.86 -2.42 -0.23
C LEU A 145 4.37 -2.06 -0.19
N GLY A 146 3.53 -2.99 0.26
CA GLY A 146 2.09 -2.86 0.28
C GLY A 146 1.41 -4.21 0.46
N LEU A 147 0.18 -4.33 -0.03
CA LEU A 147 -0.64 -5.54 0.08
C LEU A 147 -1.28 -5.90 -1.27
N VAL A 148 -1.42 -7.21 -1.51
CA VAL A 148 -2.41 -7.78 -2.43
C VAL A 148 -3.65 -8.13 -1.60
N LEU A 149 -4.81 -7.65 -2.01
CA LEU A 149 -6.07 -7.79 -1.30
C LEU A 149 -7.10 -8.55 -2.13
N PHE A 150 -7.84 -9.44 -1.46
CA PHE A 150 -9.20 -9.77 -1.85
C PHE A 150 -10.16 -9.04 -0.92
N VAL A 151 -11.14 -8.36 -1.50
CA VAL A 151 -12.05 -7.44 -0.83
C VAL A 151 -13.49 -7.87 -1.12
N SER A 152 -14.33 -7.79 -0.09
CA SER A 152 -15.77 -8.05 -0.18
C SER A 152 -16.55 -6.94 0.51
N ALA A 153 -17.72 -6.60 -0.04
CA ALA A 153 -18.73 -5.78 0.65
C ALA A 153 -19.63 -6.62 1.58
N GLU A 154 -19.71 -7.92 1.30
CA GLU A 154 -20.51 -8.91 2.02
C GLU A 154 -19.64 -9.72 2.99
N ASP A 155 -20.30 -10.45 3.89
CA ASP A 155 -19.68 -11.40 4.81
C ASP A 155 -19.29 -12.70 4.09
N ARG A 156 -18.35 -12.59 3.15
CA ARG A 156 -17.91 -13.67 2.28
C ARG A 156 -16.58 -14.24 2.77
N LEU A 157 -16.57 -15.55 2.99
CA LEU A 157 -15.38 -16.27 3.43
C LEU A 157 -14.49 -16.63 2.23
N PRO A 158 -13.20 -16.26 2.23
CA PRO A 158 -12.24 -16.71 1.23
C PRO A 158 -11.83 -18.17 1.48
N GLY A 159 -11.56 -18.92 0.41
CA GLY A 159 -11.02 -20.26 0.47
C GLY A 159 -9.50 -20.30 0.41
N GLU A 160 -8.96 -21.51 0.28
CA GLU A 160 -7.51 -21.72 0.07
C GLU A 160 -7.04 -21.13 -1.27
N GLY A 161 -7.92 -21.12 -2.29
CA GLY A 161 -7.63 -20.54 -3.61
C GLY A 161 -7.26 -19.07 -3.52
N GLU A 162 -8.11 -18.25 -2.90
CA GLU A 162 -7.85 -16.82 -2.70
C GLU A 162 -6.59 -16.59 -1.86
N TYR A 163 -6.39 -17.38 -0.79
CA TYR A 163 -5.18 -17.28 0.03
C TYR A 163 -3.92 -17.49 -0.82
N LYS A 164 -3.88 -18.57 -1.61
CA LYS A 164 -2.71 -18.93 -2.41
C LYS A 164 -2.48 -18.00 -3.59
N LEU A 165 -3.55 -17.52 -4.22
CA LEU A 165 -3.46 -16.52 -5.30
C LEU A 165 -2.89 -15.20 -4.79
N ALA A 166 -3.41 -14.68 -3.67
CA ALA A 166 -2.88 -13.45 -3.07
C ALA A 166 -1.41 -13.62 -2.65
N GLN A 167 -1.07 -14.76 -2.02
CA GLN A 167 0.31 -15.10 -1.66
C GLN A 167 1.24 -15.12 -2.88
N ALA A 168 0.81 -15.77 -3.97
CA ALA A 168 1.62 -15.92 -5.18
C ALA A 168 1.87 -14.57 -5.86
N VAL A 169 0.83 -13.74 -6.02
CA VAL A 169 0.97 -12.41 -6.62
C VAL A 169 1.82 -11.50 -5.74
N ALA A 170 1.64 -11.53 -4.42
CA ALA A 170 2.45 -10.72 -3.50
C ALA A 170 3.94 -11.11 -3.55
N GLY A 171 4.24 -12.41 -3.60
CA GLY A 171 5.61 -12.90 -3.79
C GLY A 171 6.21 -12.53 -5.15
N PHE A 172 5.41 -12.58 -6.22
CA PHE A 172 5.85 -12.16 -7.56
C PHE A 172 6.20 -10.67 -7.60
N LEU A 173 5.29 -9.81 -7.12
CA LEU A 173 5.49 -8.36 -7.09
C LEU A 173 6.70 -7.98 -6.23
N GLY A 174 6.85 -8.65 -5.08
CA GLY A 174 8.00 -8.46 -4.19
C GLY A 174 9.32 -8.76 -4.89
N LYS A 175 9.43 -9.93 -5.52
CA LYS A 175 10.64 -10.33 -6.25
C LYS A 175 10.95 -9.43 -7.46
N HIS A 176 9.93 -9.00 -8.19
CA HIS A 176 10.11 -8.14 -9.37
C HIS A 176 10.63 -6.74 -9.00
N MET A 177 10.41 -6.31 -7.75
CA MET A 177 10.92 -5.04 -7.21
C MET A 177 12.34 -5.12 -6.65
N GLU A 178 12.91 -6.31 -6.53
CA GLU A 178 14.32 -6.50 -6.15
C GLU A 178 15.27 -6.31 -7.35
N THR A 179 14.75 -6.33 -8.58
CA THR A 179 15.48 -6.16 -9.85
C THR A 179 15.34 -4.77 -10.42
#